data_AF-A0A2V7PN24-F1
#
_entry.id   AF-A0A2V7PN24-F1
#
_cell.length_a   1.000
_cell.length_b   1.000
_cell.length_c   1.000
_cell.angle_alpha   90.00
_cell.angle_beta   90.00
_cell.angle_gamma   90.00
#
_symmetry.space_group_name_H-M   'P 1'
#
loop_
_entity.id
_entity.type
_entity.pdbx_description
1 polymer ?
#
loop_
_entity_poly.entity_id
_entity_poly.type
_entity_poly.pdbx_seq_one_letter_code
_entity_poly.pdbx_strand_id
1 'polypeptide(L)'
;MIAELRVRDLATIADVTLSLGPGLNVLTGETGAGKSMLVDALGLLLGGRGDSGAIRPGTARVVVEGVFENIPASVRSGIQELGLELEEGRLVIRREIAAEGRSRAWANDSPTTMTVLSELGGHLVELHGQHETQSLLRADAQRDLLDAYGEAGAERRALADAVLAADAIAEEQKALASRRGEVRKHADHLRHVVREIDAAKLVAGEDETLDQEARRLGQVEQLTSLAARIGAGLEGESGSALEALGQVSRALTQLQRIDPGTAAWRELLDAASANLGELARTAREYGAALEADPGRLAELEARRDLLYRLKQKYGETLSAVLETRRASAAELDLLDTADLDLKALGARRAAQDAAVRVAAQALTEKRALAANSLASAVNRLLPKLGFQGGAVSIGLVPLSQPTTTGYESVQFQVKLNTGMEERPLARVASGGELSRLTLALKVGGPGDRRRGRRPGGGCARRSREAAPGAGDHPPPPDRGPRRPAPRGVEEGQGRPRHQRRGGDRRRGPGDRARPDAGRCGCRHRSKPCAGVTAGEERVAKRE
;
A
#
# COMPACT_ATOMS: atom_id res chain seq x y z
N MET A 1 -34.32 18.27 -28.53
CA MET A 1 -35.41 17.28 -28.59
C MET A 1 -35.15 16.35 -29.76
N ILE A 2 -35.66 15.11 -29.72
CA ILE A 2 -35.83 14.32 -30.95
C ILE A 2 -37.04 14.87 -31.72
N ALA A 3 -36.89 15.08 -33.02
CA ALA A 3 -37.92 15.58 -33.94
C ALA A 3 -38.39 14.49 -34.92
N GLU A 4 -37.53 13.52 -35.23
CA GLU A 4 -37.90 12.33 -36.00
C GLU A 4 -37.14 11.10 -35.50
N LEU A 5 -37.80 9.94 -35.50
CA LEU A 5 -37.22 8.62 -35.29
C LEU A 5 -37.67 7.70 -36.45
N ARG A 6 -36.72 7.18 -37.23
CA ARG A 6 -36.97 6.17 -38.26
C ARG A 6 -36.36 4.83 -37.86
N VAL A 7 -37.13 3.76 -38.05
CA VAL A 7 -36.75 2.40 -37.68
C VAL A 7 -37.04 1.46 -38.84
N ARG A 8 -36.03 0.73 -39.31
CA ARG A 8 -36.11 -0.22 -40.41
C ARG A 8 -35.62 -1.59 -39.98
N ASP A 9 -36.45 -2.60 -40.19
CA ASP A 9 -36.18 -4.03 -39.94
C ASP A 9 -35.78 -4.38 -38.49
N LEU A 10 -36.46 -3.78 -37.51
CA LEU A 10 -36.35 -4.09 -36.07
C LEU A 10 -37.52 -5.00 -35.63
N ALA A 11 -37.22 -6.20 -35.13
CA ALA A 11 -38.20 -7.18 -34.63
C ALA A 11 -39.37 -7.45 -35.61
N THR A 12 -40.53 -6.80 -35.45
CA THR A 12 -41.67 -6.90 -36.39
C THR A 12 -41.84 -5.70 -37.31
N ILE A 13 -41.14 -4.58 -37.03
CA ILE A 13 -41.19 -3.32 -37.79
C ILE A 13 -40.45 -3.50 -39.12
N ALA A 14 -41.11 -3.21 -40.24
CA ALA A 14 -40.50 -3.21 -41.58
C ALA A 14 -39.81 -1.87 -41.88
N ASP A 15 -40.58 -0.79 -42.00
CA ASP A 15 -40.13 0.60 -42.02
C ASP A 15 -41.20 1.43 -41.30
N VAL A 16 -40.78 2.30 -40.39
CA VAL A 16 -41.66 3.29 -39.74
C VAL A 16 -40.86 4.57 -39.54
N THR A 17 -41.50 5.71 -39.81
CA THR A 17 -40.97 7.03 -39.53
C THR A 17 -41.94 7.74 -38.58
N LEU A 18 -41.43 8.20 -37.45
CA LEU A 18 -42.19 8.81 -36.36
C LEU A 18 -41.68 10.25 -36.16
N SER A 19 -42.43 11.21 -36.69
CA SER A 19 -42.21 12.64 -36.40
C SER A 19 -42.77 13.00 -35.02
N LEU A 20 -42.04 13.83 -34.26
CA LEU A 20 -42.33 14.15 -32.86
C LEU A 20 -42.35 15.67 -32.62
N GLY A 21 -43.40 16.14 -31.95
CA GLY A 21 -43.59 17.55 -31.64
C GLY A 21 -42.85 18.00 -30.36
N PRO A 22 -42.70 19.31 -30.13
CA PRO A 22 -42.16 19.83 -28.88
C PRO A 22 -43.12 19.58 -27.70
N GLY A 23 -42.59 19.11 -26.58
CA GLY A 23 -43.36 18.88 -25.35
C GLY A 23 -43.82 17.43 -25.18
N LEU A 24 -45.11 17.23 -24.87
CA LEU A 24 -45.67 15.92 -24.55
C LEU A 24 -46.17 15.21 -25.82
N ASN A 25 -45.49 14.13 -26.21
CA ASN A 25 -45.95 13.21 -27.25
C ASN A 25 -46.55 11.96 -26.59
N VAL A 26 -47.76 11.55 -27.01
CA VAL A 26 -48.47 10.41 -26.42
C VAL A 26 -48.68 9.34 -27.49
N LEU A 27 -47.93 8.24 -27.40
CA LEU A 27 -48.10 7.08 -28.27
C LEU A 27 -49.11 6.10 -27.67
N THR A 28 -50.16 5.80 -28.45
CA THR A 28 -51.26 4.88 -28.15
C THR A 28 -51.37 3.80 -29.23
N GLY A 29 -51.90 2.62 -28.88
CA GLY A 29 -52.14 1.53 -29.82
C GLY A 29 -52.81 0.34 -29.13
N GLU A 30 -53.28 -0.63 -29.91
CA GLU A 30 -54.02 -1.80 -29.43
C GLU A 30 -53.15 -2.80 -28.64
N THR A 31 -51.87 -2.92 -29.01
CA THR A 31 -50.90 -3.77 -28.29
C THR A 31 -49.70 -2.96 -27.82
N GLY A 32 -49.19 -3.29 -26.63
CA GLY A 32 -48.02 -2.61 -26.04
C GLY A 32 -46.71 -2.85 -26.80
N ALA A 33 -46.64 -3.90 -27.63
CA ALA A 33 -45.43 -4.34 -28.31
C ALA A 33 -44.82 -3.26 -29.21
N GLY A 34 -45.63 -2.61 -30.06
CA GLY A 34 -45.13 -1.56 -30.97
C GLY A 34 -44.56 -0.34 -30.23
N LYS A 35 -45.12 0.00 -29.06
CA LYS A 35 -44.58 1.07 -28.20
C LYS A 35 -43.24 0.66 -27.57
N SER A 36 -43.12 -0.58 -27.07
CA SER A 36 -41.84 -1.08 -26.55
C SER A 36 -40.77 -1.06 -27.64
N MET A 37 -41.06 -1.59 -28.83
CA MET A 37 -40.10 -1.64 -29.94
C MET A 37 -39.59 -0.26 -30.38
N LEU A 38 -40.41 0.81 -30.27
CA LEU A 38 -39.97 2.18 -30.52
C LEU A 38 -39.06 2.74 -29.40
N VAL A 39 -39.28 2.33 -28.15
CA VAL A 39 -38.37 2.65 -27.02
C VAL A 39 -37.07 1.87 -27.14
N ASP A 40 -37.14 0.59 -27.54
CA ASP A 40 -35.98 -0.26 -27.79
C ASP A 40 -35.16 0.27 -28.97
N ALA A 41 -35.81 0.72 -30.06
CA ALA A 41 -35.16 1.42 -31.17
C ALA A 41 -34.40 2.66 -30.71
N LEU A 42 -35.02 3.50 -29.88
CA LEU A 42 -34.38 4.70 -29.35
C LEU A 42 -33.21 4.35 -28.41
N GLY A 43 -33.34 3.30 -27.58
CA GLY A 43 -32.24 2.77 -26.77
C GLY A 43 -31.07 2.24 -27.60
N LEU A 44 -31.35 1.60 -28.75
CA LEU A 44 -30.33 1.21 -29.72
C LEU A 44 -29.68 2.44 -30.39
N LEU A 45 -30.45 3.46 -30.77
CA LEU A 45 -29.92 4.69 -31.35
C LEU A 45 -28.92 5.40 -30.41
N LEU A 46 -29.14 5.32 -29.10
CA LEU A 46 -28.38 6.02 -28.06
C LEU A 46 -27.24 5.18 -27.45
N GLY A 47 -26.70 4.21 -28.20
CA GLY A 47 -25.53 3.42 -27.78
C GLY A 47 -25.82 2.18 -26.92
N GLY A 48 -27.09 1.83 -26.68
CA GLY A 48 -27.46 0.62 -25.93
C GLY A 48 -26.92 -0.68 -26.52
N ARG A 49 -26.94 -1.78 -25.75
CA ARG A 49 -26.54 -3.10 -26.27
C ARG A 49 -27.53 -3.56 -27.34
N GLY A 50 -27.01 -3.84 -28.54
CA GLY A 50 -27.77 -4.45 -29.62
C GLY A 50 -27.21 -5.84 -29.93
N ASP A 51 -28.12 -6.80 -30.09
CA ASP A 51 -27.84 -8.18 -30.48
C ASP A 51 -28.52 -8.45 -31.83
N SER A 52 -27.98 -9.42 -32.56
CA SER A 52 -28.59 -10.06 -33.73
C SER A 52 -30.07 -10.41 -33.55
N GLY A 53 -30.49 -10.82 -32.34
CA GLY A 53 -31.88 -11.12 -31.99
C GLY A 53 -32.86 -9.94 -32.06
N ALA A 54 -32.38 -8.71 -32.24
CA ALA A 54 -33.23 -7.54 -32.50
C ALA A 54 -33.57 -7.37 -34.00
N ILE A 55 -32.86 -8.04 -34.90
CA ILE A 55 -33.06 -7.94 -36.36
C ILE A 55 -34.33 -8.70 -36.76
N ARG A 56 -35.13 -8.09 -37.64
CA ARG A 56 -36.36 -8.69 -38.18
C ARG A 56 -36.06 -10.01 -38.91
N PRO A 57 -36.78 -11.12 -38.62
CA PRO A 57 -36.53 -12.40 -39.27
C PRO A 57 -36.58 -12.31 -40.82
N GLY A 58 -35.54 -12.83 -41.47
CA GLY A 58 -35.40 -12.80 -42.93
C GLY A 58 -34.71 -11.56 -43.50
N THR A 59 -34.21 -10.63 -42.67
CA THR A 59 -33.50 -9.42 -43.12
C THR A 59 -32.02 -9.47 -42.74
N ALA A 60 -31.18 -8.71 -43.46
CA ALA A 60 -29.72 -8.75 -43.29
C ALA A 60 -29.20 -7.79 -42.19
N ARG A 61 -30.00 -6.78 -41.81
CA ARG A 61 -29.62 -5.72 -40.87
C ARG A 61 -30.84 -4.99 -40.34
N VAL A 62 -30.70 -4.39 -39.15
CA VAL A 62 -31.58 -3.33 -38.64
C VAL A 62 -30.91 -1.97 -38.83
N VAL A 63 -31.69 -0.93 -39.14
CA VAL A 63 -31.24 0.46 -39.20
C VAL A 63 -32.15 1.34 -38.34
N VAL A 64 -31.56 2.14 -37.47
CA VAL A 64 -32.26 3.18 -36.70
C VAL A 64 -31.62 4.53 -36.98
N GLU A 65 -32.45 5.51 -37.30
CA GLU A 65 -32.04 6.89 -37.60
C GLU A 65 -32.88 7.84 -36.74
N GLY A 66 -32.29 8.92 -36.24
CA GLY A 66 -33.03 9.91 -35.46
C GLY A 66 -32.45 11.31 -35.59
N VAL A 67 -33.35 12.29 -35.76
CA VAL A 67 -33.03 13.69 -35.97
C VAL A 67 -33.29 14.46 -34.68
N PHE A 68 -32.27 15.13 -34.17
CA PHE A 68 -32.34 15.98 -32.99
C PHE A 68 -32.28 17.46 -33.37
N GLU A 69 -33.27 18.21 -32.90
CA GLU A 69 -33.41 19.65 -33.12
C GLU A 69 -33.52 20.40 -31.78
N ASN A 70 -33.43 21.74 -31.82
CA ASN A 70 -33.63 22.60 -30.66
C ASN A 70 -32.77 22.18 -29.45
N ILE A 71 -31.50 21.84 -29.71
CA ILE A 71 -30.56 21.33 -28.71
C ILE A 71 -30.18 22.47 -27.75
N PRO A 72 -30.35 22.33 -26.41
CA PRO A 72 -30.00 23.36 -25.43
C PRO A 72 -28.50 23.68 -25.44
N ALA A 73 -28.12 24.93 -25.17
CA ALA A 73 -26.73 25.37 -25.17
C ALA A 73 -25.82 24.55 -24.23
N SER A 74 -26.33 24.13 -23.07
CA SER A 74 -25.62 23.27 -22.10
C SER A 74 -25.40 21.83 -22.56
N VAL A 75 -26.00 21.41 -23.68
CA VAL A 75 -25.78 20.12 -24.33
C VAL A 75 -24.83 20.29 -25.52
N ARG A 76 -24.85 21.45 -26.20
CA ARG A 76 -23.97 21.73 -27.34
C ARG A 76 -22.48 21.69 -26.97
N SER A 77 -22.10 22.14 -25.77
CA SER A 77 -20.70 22.06 -25.31
C SER A 77 -20.20 20.61 -25.22
N GLY A 78 -20.98 19.72 -24.59
CA GLY A 78 -20.64 18.28 -24.52
C GLY A 78 -20.54 17.62 -25.90
N ILE A 79 -21.41 18.01 -26.84
CA ILE A 79 -21.34 17.54 -28.24
C ILE A 79 -20.03 18.00 -28.92
N GLN A 80 -19.60 19.24 -28.69
CA GLN A 80 -18.34 19.78 -29.21
C GLN A 80 -17.11 19.17 -28.53
N GLU A 81 -17.17 18.90 -27.22
CA GLU A 81 -16.13 18.18 -26.45
C GLU A 81 -15.94 16.73 -26.95
N LEU A 82 -17.01 16.09 -27.43
CA LEU A 82 -16.99 14.80 -28.13
C LEU A 82 -16.50 14.87 -29.59
N GLY A 83 -16.12 16.06 -30.09
CA GLY A 83 -15.61 16.25 -31.44
C GLY A 83 -16.67 16.19 -32.54
N LEU A 84 -17.94 16.45 -32.22
CA LEU A 84 -19.06 16.44 -33.17
C LEU A 84 -19.54 17.86 -33.49
N GLU A 85 -19.74 18.16 -34.77
CA GLU A 85 -20.31 19.43 -35.23
C GLU A 85 -21.83 19.34 -35.43
N LEU A 86 -22.52 20.49 -35.39
CA LEU A 86 -23.99 20.60 -35.50
C LEU A 86 -24.39 21.30 -36.80
N GLU A 87 -24.79 20.53 -37.81
CA GLU A 87 -25.31 21.02 -39.09
C GLU A 87 -26.61 21.83 -38.87
N GLU A 88 -26.59 23.13 -39.16
CA GLU A 88 -27.73 24.05 -38.94
C GLU A 88 -28.30 24.05 -37.50
N GLY A 89 -27.54 23.57 -36.51
CA GLY A 89 -28.01 23.37 -35.13
C GLY A 89 -28.82 22.08 -34.91
N ARG A 90 -28.84 21.19 -35.90
CA ARG A 90 -29.37 19.82 -35.87
C ARG A 90 -28.27 18.80 -35.61
N LEU A 91 -28.70 17.60 -35.23
CA LEU A 91 -27.85 16.41 -35.11
C LEU A 91 -28.61 15.18 -35.60
N VAL A 92 -28.17 14.60 -36.70
CA VAL A 92 -28.68 13.35 -37.25
C VAL A 92 -27.80 12.21 -36.76
N ILE A 93 -28.40 11.25 -36.06
CA ILE A 93 -27.73 10.03 -35.61
C ILE A 93 -28.25 8.85 -36.44
N ARG A 94 -27.35 7.98 -36.89
CA ARG A 94 -27.69 6.69 -37.52
C ARG A 94 -26.94 5.55 -36.84
N ARG A 95 -27.63 4.45 -36.56
CA ARG A 95 -27.04 3.16 -36.18
C ARG A 95 -27.51 2.05 -37.11
N GLU A 96 -26.58 1.20 -37.51
CA GLU A 96 -26.82 -0.02 -38.29
C GLU A 96 -26.28 -1.23 -37.52
N ILE A 97 -27.02 -2.33 -37.47
CA ILE A 97 -26.53 -3.60 -36.92
C ILE A 97 -26.82 -4.71 -37.93
N ALA A 98 -25.77 -5.32 -38.47
CA ALA A 98 -25.87 -6.43 -39.41
C ALA A 98 -26.00 -7.78 -38.70
N ALA A 99 -26.54 -8.78 -39.42
CA ALA A 99 -26.76 -10.14 -38.90
C ALA A 99 -25.47 -10.83 -38.41
N GLU A 100 -24.30 -10.47 -38.95
CA GLU A 100 -23.00 -10.98 -38.47
C GLU A 100 -22.48 -10.22 -37.22
N GLY A 101 -23.35 -9.56 -36.45
CA GLY A 101 -23.03 -8.86 -35.20
C GLY A 101 -22.28 -7.52 -35.37
N ARG A 102 -22.08 -7.07 -36.60
CA ARG A 102 -21.35 -5.81 -36.90
C ARG A 102 -22.25 -4.60 -36.69
N SER A 103 -22.06 -3.89 -35.59
CA SER A 103 -22.70 -2.60 -35.28
C SER A 103 -21.86 -1.43 -35.82
N ARG A 104 -22.49 -0.49 -36.52
CA ARG A 104 -21.90 0.76 -37.04
C ARG A 104 -22.72 1.95 -36.60
N ALA A 105 -22.08 3.09 -36.38
CA ALA A 105 -22.74 4.33 -35.98
C ALA A 105 -22.19 5.54 -36.75
N TRP A 106 -23.05 6.53 -36.97
CA TRP A 106 -22.73 7.82 -37.56
C TRP A 106 -23.45 8.94 -36.81
N ALA A 107 -22.83 10.12 -36.79
CA ALA A 107 -23.43 11.38 -36.34
C ALA A 107 -23.06 12.47 -37.37
N ASN A 108 -24.05 13.15 -37.95
CA ASN A 108 -23.89 14.10 -39.07
C ASN A 108 -22.97 13.52 -40.16
N ASP A 109 -23.42 12.37 -40.70
CA ASP A 109 -22.76 11.43 -41.63
C ASP A 109 -21.29 11.00 -41.34
N SER A 110 -20.69 11.49 -40.27
CA SER A 110 -19.35 11.13 -39.80
C SER A 110 -19.39 9.83 -38.98
N PRO A 111 -18.56 8.81 -39.28
CA PRO A 111 -18.57 7.54 -38.55
C PRO A 111 -18.05 7.74 -37.12
N THR A 112 -18.78 7.22 -36.13
CA THR A 112 -18.47 7.41 -34.70
C THR A 112 -18.39 6.11 -33.91
N THR A 113 -17.84 6.17 -32.70
CA THR A 113 -17.67 5.01 -31.80
C THR A 113 -18.91 4.79 -30.93
N MET A 114 -19.08 3.55 -30.44
CA MET A 114 -20.19 3.23 -29.53
C MET A 114 -20.04 3.92 -28.16
N THR A 115 -18.81 4.23 -27.73
CA THR A 115 -18.53 5.00 -26.51
C THR A 115 -19.07 6.43 -26.65
N VAL A 116 -18.63 7.13 -27.70
CA VAL A 116 -19.10 8.50 -28.01
C VAL A 116 -20.61 8.52 -28.18
N LEU A 117 -21.20 7.52 -28.84
CA LEU A 117 -22.65 7.45 -29.01
C LEU A 117 -23.42 7.25 -27.69
N SER A 118 -22.87 6.47 -26.74
CA SER A 118 -23.48 6.25 -25.43
C SER A 118 -23.37 7.48 -24.52
N GLU A 119 -22.27 8.22 -24.62
CA GLU A 119 -22.03 9.46 -23.87
C GLU A 119 -22.90 10.61 -24.41
N LEU A 120 -22.90 10.79 -25.72
CA LEU A 120 -23.84 11.64 -26.47
C LEU A 120 -25.30 11.31 -26.13
N GLY A 121 -25.63 10.03 -26.04
CA GLY A 121 -26.98 9.55 -25.70
C GLY A 121 -27.47 10.10 -24.36
N GLY A 122 -26.63 10.00 -23.32
CA GLY A 122 -26.94 10.51 -21.98
C GLY A 122 -27.10 12.04 -21.88
N HIS A 123 -26.61 12.79 -22.86
CA HIS A 123 -26.86 14.23 -22.97
C HIS A 123 -28.14 14.59 -23.75
N LEU A 124 -28.62 13.71 -24.64
CA LEU A 124 -29.74 13.99 -25.55
C LEU A 124 -31.09 13.47 -25.04
N VAL A 125 -31.11 12.31 -24.40
CA VAL A 125 -32.33 11.57 -24.04
C VAL A 125 -32.15 10.82 -22.73
N GLU A 126 -33.21 10.75 -21.93
CA GLU A 126 -33.32 9.88 -20.76
C GLU A 126 -34.48 8.90 -20.99
N LEU A 127 -34.30 7.61 -20.72
CA LEU A 127 -35.18 6.51 -21.13
C LEU A 127 -35.70 5.71 -19.93
N HIS A 128 -36.80 6.17 -19.32
CA HIS A 128 -37.41 5.57 -18.13
C HIS A 128 -38.11 4.21 -18.40
N GLY A 129 -37.32 3.18 -18.68
CA GLY A 129 -37.75 1.79 -18.80
C GLY A 129 -37.51 0.95 -17.54
N GLN A 130 -37.67 -0.37 -17.67
CA GLN A 130 -37.42 -1.34 -16.59
C GLN A 130 -35.95 -1.34 -16.12
N HIS A 131 -35.00 -1.01 -17.00
CA HIS A 131 -33.58 -1.00 -16.69
C HIS A 131 -33.11 0.30 -16.02
N GLU A 132 -33.50 1.46 -16.53
CA GLU A 132 -33.05 2.75 -15.98
C GLU A 132 -33.49 2.95 -14.51
N THR A 133 -34.68 2.44 -14.19
CA THR A 133 -35.23 2.50 -12.84
C THR A 133 -34.36 1.75 -11.81
N GLN A 134 -33.54 0.78 -12.24
CA GLN A 134 -32.59 0.08 -11.38
C GLN A 134 -31.46 1.00 -10.86
N SER A 135 -31.15 2.09 -11.57
CA SER A 135 -30.12 3.06 -11.15
C SER A 135 -30.50 3.75 -9.83
N LEU A 136 -31.75 4.21 -9.71
CA LEU A 136 -32.29 4.82 -8.48
C LEU A 136 -32.45 3.83 -7.32
N LEU A 137 -32.25 2.52 -7.52
CA LEU A 137 -32.22 1.54 -6.43
C LEU A 137 -30.85 1.49 -5.74
N ARG A 138 -29.81 2.13 -6.33
CA ARG A 138 -28.48 2.26 -5.72
C ARG A 138 -28.45 3.36 -4.67
N ALA A 139 -27.91 3.05 -3.49
CA ALA A 139 -27.69 4.04 -2.42
C ALA A 139 -26.83 5.23 -2.87
N ASP A 140 -25.86 5.02 -3.77
CA ASP A 140 -25.07 6.09 -4.38
C ASP A 140 -25.94 7.11 -5.11
N ALA A 141 -26.78 6.64 -6.06
CA ALA A 141 -27.64 7.50 -6.85
C ALA A 141 -28.70 8.20 -5.99
N GLN A 142 -29.18 7.54 -4.92
CA GLN A 142 -30.07 8.12 -3.93
C GLN A 142 -29.41 9.27 -3.14
N ARG A 143 -28.17 9.06 -2.65
CA ARG A 143 -27.35 10.09 -2.01
C ARG A 143 -27.07 11.25 -2.97
N ASP A 144 -26.66 10.96 -4.19
CA ASP A 144 -26.25 11.97 -5.17
C ASP A 144 -27.46 12.80 -5.65
N LEU A 145 -28.66 12.20 -5.77
CA LEU A 145 -29.93 12.92 -6.01
C LEU A 145 -30.34 13.78 -4.82
N LEU A 146 -30.17 13.30 -3.58
CA LEU A 146 -30.46 14.08 -2.37
C LEU A 146 -29.52 15.28 -2.24
N ASP A 147 -28.22 15.09 -2.50
CA ASP A 147 -27.21 16.16 -2.48
C ASP A 147 -27.49 17.21 -3.55
N ALA A 148 -27.88 16.80 -4.76
CA ALA A 148 -28.26 17.70 -5.84
C ALA A 148 -29.55 18.49 -5.52
N TYR A 149 -30.48 17.91 -4.75
CA TYR A 149 -31.70 18.59 -4.30
C TYR A 149 -31.47 19.55 -3.13
N GLY A 150 -30.60 19.16 -2.21
CA GLY A 150 -30.19 19.98 -1.05
C GLY A 150 -29.12 21.01 -1.36
N GLU A 151 -28.54 21.00 -2.56
CA GLU A 151 -27.35 21.78 -2.95
C GLU A 151 -26.15 21.53 -2.02
N ALA A 152 -26.03 20.30 -1.50
CA ALA A 152 -25.07 19.88 -0.46
C ALA A 152 -23.62 19.63 -0.97
N GLY A 153 -23.33 20.03 -2.21
CA GLY A 153 -22.05 19.79 -2.87
C GLY A 153 -20.88 20.63 -2.33
N ALA A 154 -21.11 21.58 -1.42
CA ALA A 154 -20.02 22.28 -0.71
C ALA A 154 -19.61 21.50 0.55
N GLU A 155 -20.59 21.11 1.35
CA GLU A 155 -20.45 20.39 2.61
C GLU A 155 -19.88 18.98 2.39
N ARG A 156 -20.30 18.30 1.31
CA ARG A 156 -19.72 17.01 0.91
C ARG A 156 -18.25 17.10 0.52
N ARG A 157 -17.81 18.22 -0.10
CA ARG A 157 -16.39 18.45 -0.39
C ARG A 157 -15.62 18.74 0.91
N ALA A 158 -16.13 19.62 1.76
CA ALA A 158 -15.51 19.90 3.06
C ALA A 158 -15.34 18.64 3.93
N LEU A 159 -16.30 17.70 3.92
CA LEU A 159 -16.15 16.40 4.57
C LEU A 159 -15.10 15.52 3.87
N ALA A 160 -15.11 15.44 2.54
CA ALA A 160 -14.12 14.65 1.79
C ALA A 160 -12.69 15.13 2.05
N ASP A 161 -12.47 16.45 1.98
CA ASP A 161 -11.18 17.10 2.24
C ASP A 161 -10.74 16.84 3.70
N ALA A 162 -11.66 16.91 4.66
CA ALA A 162 -11.38 16.65 6.06
C ALA A 162 -11.03 15.17 6.34
N VAL A 163 -11.70 14.22 5.68
CA VAL A 163 -11.41 12.78 5.80
C VAL A 163 -10.05 12.45 5.18
N LEU A 164 -9.77 12.94 3.96
CA LEU A 164 -8.49 12.72 3.29
C LEU A 164 -7.30 13.28 4.10
N ALA A 165 -7.47 14.42 4.77
CA ALA A 165 -6.47 14.98 5.67
C ALA A 165 -6.33 14.16 6.98
N ALA A 166 -7.38 13.49 7.46
CA ALA A 166 -7.29 12.57 8.59
C ALA A 166 -6.54 11.28 8.21
N ASP A 167 -6.83 10.70 7.04
CA ASP A 167 -6.15 9.52 6.51
C ASP A 167 -4.64 9.78 6.30
N ALA A 168 -4.28 10.97 5.79
CA ALA A 168 -2.88 11.38 5.66
C ALA A 168 -2.14 11.44 7.02
N ILE A 169 -2.80 11.96 8.06
CA ILE A 169 -2.24 11.97 9.43
C ILE A 169 -2.17 10.55 10.02
N ALA A 170 -3.10 9.66 9.67
CA ALA A 170 -3.08 8.27 10.11
C ALA A 170 -1.90 7.48 9.51
N GLU A 171 -1.60 7.65 8.22
CA GLU A 171 -0.42 7.04 7.60
C GLU A 171 0.89 7.69 8.10
N GLU A 172 0.92 9.00 8.38
CA GLU A 172 2.05 9.66 9.05
C GLU A 172 2.32 9.05 10.44
N GLN A 173 1.28 8.83 11.24
CA GLN A 173 1.38 8.16 12.55
C GLN A 173 1.89 6.73 12.43
N LYS A 174 1.40 5.97 11.44
CA LYS A 174 1.79 4.58 11.18
C LYS A 174 3.25 4.47 10.71
N ALA A 175 3.71 5.37 9.84
CA ALA A 175 5.11 5.46 9.41
C ALA A 175 6.03 5.80 10.59
N LEU A 176 5.68 6.80 11.41
CA LEU A 176 6.44 7.17 12.60
C LEU A 176 6.46 6.05 13.65
N ALA A 177 5.34 5.34 13.85
CA ALA A 177 5.25 4.19 14.74
C ALA A 177 6.14 3.02 14.28
N SER A 178 6.15 2.72 12.97
CA SER A 178 7.07 1.70 12.41
C SER A 178 8.52 2.07 12.64
N ARG A 179 8.89 3.32 12.33
CA ARG A 179 10.26 3.83 12.50
C ARG A 179 10.72 3.83 13.97
N ARG A 180 9.85 4.21 14.92
CA ARG A 180 10.14 4.08 16.37
C ARG A 180 10.21 2.61 16.81
N GLY A 181 9.46 1.70 16.17
CA GLY A 181 9.57 0.26 16.39
C GLY A 181 10.93 -0.32 15.99
N GLU A 182 11.48 0.16 14.87
CA GLU A 182 12.82 -0.21 14.39
C GLU A 182 13.92 0.41 15.27
N VAL A 183 13.87 1.73 15.49
CA VAL A 183 14.81 2.47 16.37
C VAL A 183 14.85 1.86 17.77
N ARG A 184 13.70 1.49 18.35
CA ARG A 184 13.66 0.86 19.67
C ARG A 184 14.28 -0.54 19.67
N LYS A 185 14.00 -1.38 18.67
CA LYS A 185 14.64 -2.70 18.56
C LYS A 185 16.17 -2.57 18.44
N HIS A 186 16.64 -1.60 17.66
CA HIS A 186 18.06 -1.31 17.50
C HIS A 186 18.68 -0.82 18.82
N ALA A 187 18.09 0.19 19.47
CA ALA A 187 18.53 0.67 20.78
C ALA A 187 18.54 -0.44 21.84
N ASP A 188 17.53 -1.31 21.89
CA ASP A 188 17.45 -2.42 22.84
C ASP A 188 18.47 -3.54 22.52
N HIS A 189 18.86 -3.73 21.24
CA HIS A 189 19.98 -4.57 20.82
C HIS A 189 21.33 -3.97 21.23
N LEU A 190 21.60 -2.69 20.93
CA LEU A 190 22.82 -1.99 21.34
C LEU A 190 22.99 -2.00 22.87
N ARG A 191 21.89 -1.74 23.61
CA ARG A 191 21.83 -1.86 25.08
C ARG A 191 22.12 -3.29 25.57
N HIS A 192 21.90 -4.33 24.77
CA HIS A 192 22.26 -5.70 25.14
C HIS A 192 23.76 -5.97 24.88
N VAL A 193 24.29 -5.55 23.73
CA VAL A 193 25.72 -5.66 23.37
C VAL A 193 26.60 -4.95 24.40
N VAL A 194 26.30 -3.68 24.72
CA VAL A 194 27.06 -2.91 25.72
C VAL A 194 27.00 -3.57 27.09
N ARG A 195 25.83 -4.08 27.51
CA ARG A 195 25.68 -4.78 28.81
C ARG A 195 26.41 -6.12 28.86
N GLU A 196 26.45 -6.90 27.78
CA GLU A 196 27.17 -8.18 27.76
C GLU A 196 28.69 -7.96 27.86
N ILE A 197 29.22 -6.97 27.13
CA ILE A 197 30.65 -6.65 27.14
C ILE A 197 31.08 -5.97 28.46
N ASP A 198 30.28 -5.06 29.00
CA ASP A 198 30.58 -4.41 30.29
C ASP A 198 30.51 -5.39 31.47
N ALA A 199 29.57 -6.34 31.45
CA ALA A 199 29.48 -7.40 32.47
C ALA A 199 30.71 -8.31 32.46
N ALA A 200 31.33 -8.51 31.29
CA ALA A 200 32.52 -9.34 31.14
C ALA A 200 33.80 -8.71 31.71
N LYS A 201 33.85 -7.39 31.93
CA LYS A 201 35.02 -6.65 32.48
C LYS A 201 36.33 -7.04 31.78
N LEU A 202 36.38 -6.76 30.49
CA LEU A 202 37.51 -7.13 29.62
C LEU A 202 38.75 -6.27 29.88
N VAL A 203 39.92 -6.91 30.00
CA VAL A 203 41.23 -6.24 30.03
C VAL A 203 41.98 -6.50 28.73
N ALA A 204 42.62 -5.47 28.16
CA ALA A 204 43.36 -5.60 26.90
C ALA A 204 44.62 -6.46 27.08
N GLY A 205 44.82 -7.47 26.21
CA GLY A 205 45.93 -8.42 26.29
C GLY A 205 45.74 -9.57 27.30
N GLU A 206 44.59 -9.60 27.99
CA GLU A 206 44.29 -10.62 29.00
C GLU A 206 44.29 -12.04 28.41
N ASP A 207 43.78 -12.21 27.19
CA ASP A 207 43.72 -13.51 26.50
C ASP A 207 45.11 -14.11 26.24
N GLU A 208 46.13 -13.30 25.95
CA GLU A 208 47.51 -13.78 25.79
C GLU A 208 48.11 -14.27 27.11
N THR A 209 47.82 -13.58 28.22
CA THR A 209 48.30 -13.99 29.56
C THR A 209 47.61 -15.26 30.07
N LEU A 210 46.28 -15.35 29.90
CA LEU A 210 45.49 -16.51 30.30
C LEU A 210 45.87 -17.75 29.50
N ASP A 211 46.19 -17.62 28.21
CA ASP A 211 46.59 -18.77 27.39
C ASP A 211 47.98 -19.30 27.79
N GLN A 212 48.89 -18.44 28.23
CA GLN A 212 50.18 -18.86 28.80
C GLN A 212 50.02 -19.54 30.18
N GLU A 213 49.19 -18.98 31.06
CA GLU A 213 48.93 -19.54 32.40
C GLU A 213 48.23 -20.91 32.29
N ALA A 214 47.20 -21.03 31.46
CA ALA A 214 46.46 -22.27 31.23
C ALA A 214 47.32 -23.36 30.54
N ARG A 215 48.16 -23.00 29.55
CA ARG A 215 49.11 -23.95 28.94
C ARG A 215 50.10 -24.51 29.97
N ARG A 216 50.58 -23.69 30.90
CA ARG A 216 51.49 -24.13 31.97
C ARG A 216 50.79 -25.08 32.93
N LEU A 217 49.61 -24.70 33.46
CA LEU A 217 48.87 -25.50 34.43
C LEU A 217 48.34 -26.81 33.83
N GLY A 218 47.78 -26.78 32.62
CA GLY A 218 47.28 -27.97 31.92
C GLY A 218 48.36 -28.99 31.51
N GLN A 219 49.66 -28.64 31.65
CA GLN A 219 50.77 -29.57 31.43
C GLN A 219 51.39 -30.11 32.73
N VAL A 220 50.98 -29.62 33.91
CA VAL A 220 51.59 -30.00 35.20
C VAL A 220 51.58 -31.51 35.42
N GLU A 221 50.45 -32.19 35.25
CA GLU A 221 50.37 -33.66 35.45
C GLU A 221 51.32 -34.43 34.50
N GLN A 222 51.43 -33.98 33.25
CA GLN A 222 52.33 -34.59 32.27
C GLN A 222 53.80 -34.34 32.62
N LEU A 223 54.14 -33.13 33.07
CA LEU A 223 55.49 -32.77 33.51
C LEU A 223 55.91 -33.55 34.76
N THR A 224 55.04 -33.64 35.77
CA THR A 224 55.27 -34.42 36.99
C THR A 224 55.39 -35.92 36.68
N SER A 225 54.55 -36.46 35.79
CA SER A 225 54.63 -37.86 35.33
C SER A 225 55.97 -38.16 34.62
N LEU A 226 56.41 -37.26 33.73
CA LEU A 226 57.70 -37.39 33.04
C LEU A 226 58.88 -37.26 34.01
N ALA A 227 58.83 -36.31 34.96
CA ALA A 227 59.86 -36.13 35.98
C ALA A 227 60.01 -37.36 36.88
N ALA A 228 58.89 -37.92 37.37
CA ALA A 228 58.88 -39.15 38.15
C ALA A 228 59.43 -40.35 37.36
N ARG A 229 59.07 -40.48 36.08
CA ARG A 229 59.59 -41.52 35.18
C ARG A 229 61.10 -41.39 34.90
N ILE A 230 61.61 -40.17 34.78
CA ILE A 230 63.06 -39.92 34.65
C ILE A 230 63.77 -40.32 35.95
N GLY A 231 63.26 -39.88 37.10
CA GLY A 231 63.80 -40.25 38.42
C GLY A 231 63.89 -41.77 38.60
N ALA A 232 62.78 -42.49 38.42
CA ALA A 232 62.71 -43.94 38.62
C ALA A 232 63.58 -44.76 37.62
N GLY A 233 63.79 -44.27 36.39
CA GLY A 233 64.68 -44.92 35.42
C GLY A 233 66.16 -44.76 35.74
N LEU A 234 66.54 -43.67 36.41
CA LEU A 234 67.91 -43.39 36.83
C LEU A 234 68.23 -44.04 38.19
N GLU A 235 67.31 -43.92 39.15
CA GLU A 235 67.46 -44.35 40.54
C GLU A 235 66.18 -45.08 41.01
N GLY A 236 66.27 -46.39 41.18
CA GLY A 236 65.14 -47.25 41.50
C GLY A 236 65.56 -48.69 41.83
N GLU A 237 64.65 -49.45 42.46
CA GLU A 237 64.92 -50.71 43.18
C GLU A 237 65.40 -51.89 42.32
N SER A 238 65.16 -51.87 41.00
CA SER A 238 65.61 -52.93 40.10
C SER A 238 65.71 -52.43 38.66
N GLY A 239 66.86 -52.67 38.02
CA GLY A 239 67.10 -52.33 36.61
C GLY A 239 67.33 -50.84 36.33
N SER A 240 67.57 -50.03 37.36
CA SER A 240 67.85 -48.60 37.20
C SER A 240 69.27 -48.34 36.69
N ALA A 241 69.49 -47.21 36.03
CA ALA A 241 70.80 -46.89 35.42
C ALA A 241 71.93 -46.88 36.46
N LEU A 242 71.70 -46.33 37.65
CA LEU A 242 72.69 -46.31 38.73
C LEU A 242 72.94 -47.69 39.35
N GLU A 243 71.93 -48.57 39.40
CA GLU A 243 72.13 -49.95 39.84
C GLU A 243 73.03 -50.71 38.85
N ALA A 244 72.77 -50.59 37.55
CA ALA A 244 73.58 -51.19 36.50
C ALA A 244 75.04 -50.68 36.53
N LEU A 245 75.26 -49.37 36.70
CA LEU A 245 76.59 -48.80 36.89
C LEU A 245 77.25 -49.27 38.19
N GLY A 246 76.47 -49.49 39.26
CA GLY A 246 76.94 -50.13 40.49
C GLY A 246 77.41 -51.57 40.29
N GLN A 247 76.75 -52.34 39.42
CA GLN A 247 77.19 -53.68 39.03
C GLN A 247 78.49 -53.61 38.20
N VAL A 248 78.57 -52.72 37.20
CA VAL A 248 79.79 -52.48 36.40
C VAL A 248 80.95 -52.02 37.28
N SER A 249 80.70 -51.17 38.28
CA SER A 249 81.70 -50.67 39.23
C SER A 249 82.32 -51.78 40.07
N ARG A 250 81.54 -52.81 40.46
CA ARG A 250 82.06 -54.02 41.13
C ARG A 250 82.95 -54.84 40.20
N ALA A 251 82.55 -55.03 38.95
CA ALA A 251 83.35 -55.74 37.94
C ALA A 251 84.67 -55.00 37.65
N LEU A 252 84.64 -53.67 37.54
CA LEU A 252 85.84 -52.85 37.36
C LEU A 252 86.77 -52.91 38.58
N THR A 253 86.24 -53.03 39.81
CA THR A 253 87.06 -53.27 41.02
C THR A 253 87.78 -54.62 40.98
N GLN A 254 87.19 -55.64 40.36
CA GLN A 254 87.86 -56.93 40.17
C GLN A 254 88.92 -56.83 39.06
N LEU A 255 88.61 -56.16 37.94
CA LEU A 255 89.54 -55.95 36.84
C LEU A 255 90.78 -55.14 37.25
N GLN A 256 90.60 -54.05 38.02
CA GLN A 256 91.71 -53.21 38.51
C GLN A 256 92.69 -53.93 39.46
N ARG A 257 92.27 -55.07 40.04
CA ARG A 257 93.16 -55.95 40.84
C ARG A 257 93.98 -56.93 39.99
N ILE A 258 93.68 -57.01 38.69
CA ILE A 258 94.37 -57.85 37.70
C ILE A 258 95.21 -56.96 36.76
N ASP A 259 94.63 -55.86 36.27
CA ASP A 259 95.28 -54.87 35.41
C ASP A 259 95.09 -53.43 35.97
N PRO A 260 96.11 -52.89 36.67
CA PRO A 260 96.12 -51.50 37.15
C PRO A 260 96.07 -50.44 36.03
N GLY A 261 96.34 -50.79 34.77
CA GLY A 261 96.25 -49.87 33.63
C GLY A 261 94.83 -49.34 33.38
N THR A 262 93.81 -49.99 33.93
CA THR A 262 92.39 -49.61 33.83
C THR A 262 91.97 -48.48 34.80
N ALA A 263 92.92 -47.73 35.36
CA ALA A 263 92.65 -46.60 36.28
C ALA A 263 91.70 -45.55 35.68
N ALA A 264 91.97 -45.05 34.47
CA ALA A 264 91.18 -44.00 33.82
C ALA A 264 89.72 -44.42 33.53
N TRP A 265 89.43 -45.74 33.47
CA TRP A 265 88.05 -46.22 33.28
C TRP A 265 87.20 -46.04 34.55
N ARG A 266 87.84 -45.99 35.74
CA ARG A 266 87.15 -45.66 37.01
C ARG A 266 86.70 -44.22 37.01
N GLU A 267 87.58 -43.30 36.63
CA GLU A 267 87.29 -41.87 36.59
C GLU A 267 86.10 -41.57 35.67
N LEU A 268 86.05 -42.23 34.50
CA LEU A 268 84.91 -42.15 33.57
C LEU A 268 83.61 -42.75 34.17
N LEU A 269 83.69 -43.89 34.85
CA LEU A 269 82.54 -44.57 35.43
C LEU A 269 81.96 -43.83 36.64
N ASP A 270 82.82 -43.31 37.50
CA ASP A 270 82.44 -42.58 38.70
C ASP A 270 81.85 -41.21 38.31
N ALA A 271 82.43 -40.53 37.30
CA ALA A 271 81.85 -39.32 36.73
C ALA A 271 80.48 -39.56 36.06
N ALA A 272 80.32 -40.65 35.31
CA ALA A 272 79.03 -41.03 34.74
C ALA A 272 77.98 -41.31 35.84
N SER A 273 78.38 -42.01 36.90
CA SER A 273 77.50 -42.31 38.04
C SER A 273 77.08 -41.05 38.80
N ALA A 274 78.01 -40.12 39.04
CA ALA A 274 77.73 -38.83 39.67
C ALA A 274 76.76 -37.98 38.84
N ASN A 275 76.98 -37.87 37.52
CA ASN A 275 76.13 -37.10 36.62
C ASN A 275 74.68 -37.65 36.57
N LEU A 276 74.50 -38.97 36.59
CA LEU A 276 73.18 -39.59 36.56
C LEU A 276 72.46 -39.51 37.92
N GLY A 277 73.19 -39.56 39.03
CA GLY A 277 72.64 -39.28 40.37
C GLY A 277 72.18 -37.83 40.53
N GLU A 278 72.96 -36.87 40.02
CA GLU A 278 72.58 -35.45 40.04
C GLU A 278 71.38 -35.16 39.12
N LEU A 279 71.27 -35.84 37.98
CA LEU A 279 70.10 -35.77 37.11
C LEU A 279 68.85 -36.39 37.78
N ALA A 280 68.99 -37.52 38.48
CA ALA A 280 67.90 -38.14 39.23
C ALA A 280 67.40 -37.24 40.37
N ARG A 281 68.34 -36.62 41.11
CA ARG A 281 68.05 -35.63 42.15
C ARG A 281 67.31 -34.42 41.57
N THR A 282 67.84 -33.83 40.50
CA THR A 282 67.26 -32.66 39.82
C THR A 282 65.87 -32.96 39.25
N ALA A 283 65.64 -34.16 38.68
CA ALA A 283 64.33 -34.58 38.19
C ALA A 283 63.29 -34.71 39.33
N ARG A 284 63.69 -35.25 40.49
CA ARG A 284 62.82 -35.28 41.69
C ARG A 284 62.51 -33.88 42.23
N GLU A 285 63.52 -33.02 42.35
CA GLU A 285 63.36 -31.65 42.85
C GLU A 285 62.46 -30.82 41.93
N TYR A 286 62.61 -30.96 40.61
CA TYR A 286 61.70 -30.36 39.62
C TYR A 286 60.27 -30.91 39.76
N GLY A 287 60.09 -32.23 39.84
CA GLY A 287 58.77 -32.85 40.00
C GLY A 287 58.06 -32.50 41.29
N ALA A 288 58.80 -32.30 42.39
CA ALA A 288 58.26 -31.88 43.68
C ALA A 288 57.89 -30.38 43.75
N ALA A 289 58.48 -29.55 42.87
CA ALA A 289 58.17 -28.12 42.76
C ALA A 289 56.97 -27.83 41.82
N LEU A 290 56.35 -28.86 41.23
CA LEU A 290 55.20 -28.75 40.35
C LEU A 290 53.88 -28.92 41.13
N GLU A 291 53.39 -27.83 41.71
CA GLU A 291 52.05 -27.78 42.31
C GLU A 291 50.97 -27.85 41.23
N ALA A 292 50.06 -28.81 41.36
CA ALA A 292 48.86 -28.92 40.54
C ALA A 292 47.70 -28.18 41.23
N ASP A 293 47.16 -27.16 40.57
CA ASP A 293 45.92 -26.47 41.00
C ASP A 293 44.82 -26.63 39.93
N PRO A 294 43.99 -27.69 40.04
CA PRO A 294 42.85 -27.90 39.16
C PRO A 294 41.76 -26.83 39.29
N GLY A 295 41.65 -26.17 40.46
CA GLY A 295 40.69 -25.11 40.69
C GLY A 295 41.05 -23.88 39.86
N ARG A 296 42.31 -23.45 39.94
CA ARG A 296 42.84 -22.35 39.14
C ARG A 296 42.78 -22.64 37.64
N LEU A 297 43.08 -23.86 37.20
CA LEU A 297 42.94 -24.23 35.80
C LEU A 297 41.49 -24.09 35.31
N ALA A 298 40.51 -24.57 36.08
CA ALA A 298 39.09 -24.43 35.75
C ALA A 298 38.61 -22.96 35.70
N GLU A 299 39.12 -22.09 36.58
CA GLU A 299 38.86 -20.63 36.50
C GLU A 299 39.38 -20.04 35.19
N LEU A 300 40.61 -20.37 34.81
CA LEU A 300 41.28 -19.87 33.60
C LEU A 300 40.57 -20.36 32.33
N GLU A 301 40.13 -21.61 32.30
CA GLU A 301 39.35 -22.17 31.20
C GLU A 301 37.98 -21.51 31.08
N ALA A 302 37.24 -21.37 32.19
CA ALA A 302 35.95 -20.66 32.18
C ALA A 302 36.09 -19.18 31.75
N ARG A 303 37.20 -18.52 32.11
CA ARG A 303 37.53 -17.16 31.63
C ARG A 303 37.86 -17.15 30.14
N ARG A 304 38.71 -18.07 29.65
CA ARG A 304 39.06 -18.20 28.23
C ARG A 304 37.81 -18.49 27.37
N ASP A 305 36.89 -19.32 27.84
CA ASP A 305 35.61 -19.60 27.18
C ASP A 305 34.65 -18.39 27.14
N LEU A 306 34.67 -17.52 28.15
CA LEU A 306 33.96 -16.24 28.10
C LEU A 306 34.57 -15.32 27.04
N LEU A 307 35.90 -15.16 27.03
CA LEU A 307 36.61 -14.33 26.07
C LEU A 307 36.42 -14.84 24.63
N TYR A 308 36.50 -16.15 24.41
CA TYR A 308 36.29 -16.76 23.10
C TYR A 308 34.87 -16.53 22.55
N ARG A 309 33.84 -16.70 23.39
CA ARG A 309 32.44 -16.42 22.99
C ARG A 309 32.21 -14.95 22.66
N LEU A 310 32.83 -14.02 23.39
CA LEU A 310 32.73 -12.58 23.11
C LEU A 310 33.47 -12.21 21.82
N LYS A 311 34.65 -12.79 21.55
CA LYS A 311 35.37 -12.59 20.29
C LYS A 311 34.57 -13.11 19.09
N GLN A 312 34.00 -14.32 19.19
CA GLN A 312 33.10 -14.89 18.17
C GLN A 312 31.83 -14.06 17.92
N LYS A 313 31.32 -13.31 18.92
CA LYS A 313 30.16 -12.44 18.77
C LYS A 313 30.50 -11.04 18.22
N TYR A 314 31.62 -10.45 18.63
CA TYR A 314 31.83 -8.99 18.58
C TYR A 314 33.18 -8.54 18.01
N GLY A 315 34.08 -9.45 17.64
CA GLY A 315 35.33 -9.11 16.94
C GLY A 315 36.47 -10.11 17.18
N GLU A 316 37.24 -10.41 16.13
CA GLU A 316 38.31 -11.44 16.16
C GLU A 316 39.37 -11.22 17.26
N THR A 317 39.58 -9.97 17.68
CA THR A 317 40.50 -9.58 18.75
C THR A 317 39.76 -8.95 19.93
N LEU A 318 40.34 -9.06 21.13
CA LEU A 318 39.77 -8.49 22.35
C LEU A 318 39.69 -6.94 22.28
N SER A 319 40.57 -6.31 21.50
CA SER A 319 40.47 -4.88 21.14
C SER A 319 39.30 -4.57 20.21
N ALA A 320 39.00 -5.41 19.22
CA ALA A 320 37.83 -5.22 18.35
C ALA A 320 36.51 -5.32 19.13
N VAL A 321 36.41 -6.24 20.11
CA VAL A 321 35.24 -6.32 21.02
C VAL A 321 35.05 -5.01 21.81
N LEU A 322 36.15 -4.41 22.29
CA LEU A 322 36.11 -3.12 23.01
C LEU A 322 35.74 -1.93 22.11
N GLU A 323 36.16 -1.92 20.84
CA GLU A 323 35.71 -0.92 19.87
C GLU A 323 34.24 -1.10 19.49
N THR A 324 33.76 -2.33 19.30
CA THR A 324 32.33 -2.63 19.11
C THR A 324 31.51 -2.06 20.27
N ARG A 325 31.95 -2.24 21.52
CA ARG A 325 31.30 -1.64 22.71
C ARG A 325 31.30 -0.11 22.67
N ARG A 326 32.40 0.53 22.24
CA ARG A 326 32.49 2.00 22.11
C ARG A 326 31.53 2.53 21.05
N ALA A 327 31.52 1.90 19.86
CA ALA A 327 30.63 2.25 18.77
C ALA A 327 29.15 2.10 19.16
N SER A 328 28.76 0.95 19.75
CA SER A 328 27.37 0.72 20.17
C SER A 328 26.91 1.66 21.29
N ALA A 329 27.80 2.12 22.16
CA ALA A 329 27.46 3.13 23.17
C ALA A 329 27.24 4.52 22.55
N ALA A 330 28.16 4.96 21.68
CA ALA A 330 28.02 6.25 20.99
C ALA A 330 26.82 6.30 20.04
N GLU A 331 26.47 5.17 19.38
CA GLU A 331 25.25 5.07 18.59
C GLU A 331 23.99 5.11 19.45
N LEU A 332 24.00 4.48 20.63
CA LEU A 332 22.85 4.50 21.54
C LEU A 332 22.50 5.92 22.02
N ASP A 333 23.50 6.73 22.37
CA ASP A 333 23.31 8.12 22.82
C ASP A 333 22.66 9.00 21.73
N LEU A 334 22.88 8.68 20.44
CA LEU A 334 22.26 9.40 19.31
C LEU A 334 20.76 9.06 19.12
N LEU A 335 20.29 7.91 19.62
CA LEU A 335 18.93 7.42 19.38
C LEU A 335 17.88 7.94 20.38
N ASP A 336 18.28 8.40 21.57
CA ASP A 336 17.38 8.65 22.71
C ASP A 336 16.68 10.04 22.69
N THR A 337 16.42 10.61 21.50
CA THR A 337 15.92 12.00 21.31
C THR A 337 14.50 12.12 20.71
N ALA A 338 13.80 11.01 20.44
CA ALA A 338 12.65 10.94 19.51
C ALA A 338 11.24 10.96 20.13
N ASP A 339 10.96 11.86 21.10
CA ASP A 339 9.70 11.88 21.88
C ASP A 339 8.81 13.14 21.73
N LEU A 340 9.31 14.24 21.15
CA LEU A 340 8.53 15.48 21.01
C LEU A 340 7.46 15.39 19.90
N ASP A 341 7.81 14.78 18.75
CA ASP A 341 6.97 14.76 17.55
C ASP A 341 5.61 14.08 17.78
N LEU A 342 5.56 13.05 18.63
CA LEU A 342 4.34 12.31 18.92
C LEU A 342 3.26 13.16 19.62
N LYS A 343 3.66 14.13 20.45
CA LYS A 343 2.70 15.03 21.10
C LYS A 343 2.11 16.01 20.08
N ALA A 344 2.93 16.53 19.18
CA ALA A 344 2.48 17.40 18.09
C ALA A 344 1.57 16.65 17.10
N LEU A 345 1.93 15.42 16.72
CA LEU A 345 1.17 14.59 15.78
C LEU A 345 -0.14 14.05 16.40
N GLY A 346 -0.15 13.79 17.71
CA GLY A 346 -1.37 13.49 18.46
C GLY A 346 -2.33 14.68 18.53
N ALA A 347 -1.82 15.88 18.78
CA ALA A 347 -2.62 17.11 18.77
C ALA A 347 -3.19 17.43 17.38
N ARG A 348 -2.37 17.28 16.32
CA ARG A 348 -2.83 17.40 14.91
C ARG A 348 -3.98 16.45 14.60
N ARG A 349 -3.88 15.18 14.99
CA ARG A 349 -4.97 14.20 14.82
C ARG A 349 -6.22 14.59 15.59
N ALA A 350 -6.11 14.95 16.87
CA ALA A 350 -7.27 15.32 17.68
C ALA A 350 -8.04 16.54 17.11
N ALA A 351 -7.30 17.51 16.55
CA ALA A 351 -7.89 18.64 15.82
C ALA A 351 -8.57 18.20 14.51
N GLN A 352 -7.95 17.31 13.74
CA GLN A 352 -8.53 16.81 12.50
C GLN A 352 -9.77 15.94 12.73
N ASP A 353 -9.76 15.06 13.73
CA ASP A 353 -10.92 14.27 14.17
C ASP A 353 -12.10 15.19 14.60
N ALA A 354 -11.81 16.38 15.13
CA ALA A 354 -12.83 17.39 15.41
C ALA A 354 -13.34 18.08 14.12
N ALA A 355 -12.47 18.44 13.19
CA ALA A 355 -12.85 19.02 11.90
C ALA A 355 -13.75 18.07 11.08
N VAL A 356 -13.42 16.78 11.04
CA VAL A 356 -14.22 15.73 10.38
C VAL A 356 -15.63 15.65 11.00
N ARG A 357 -15.75 15.67 12.33
CA ARG A 357 -17.06 15.66 13.01
C ARG A 357 -17.91 16.89 12.67
N VAL A 358 -17.31 18.08 12.64
CA VAL A 358 -18.03 19.33 12.28
C VAL A 358 -18.48 19.31 10.82
N ALA A 359 -17.61 18.90 9.89
CA ALA A 359 -17.95 18.78 8.47
C ALA A 359 -19.01 17.70 8.22
N ALA A 360 -18.96 16.59 8.94
CA ALA A 360 -19.97 15.54 8.90
C ALA A 360 -21.33 16.07 9.36
N GLN A 361 -21.40 16.68 10.56
CA GLN A 361 -22.65 17.21 11.10
C GLN A 361 -23.31 18.24 10.16
N ALA A 362 -22.54 19.17 9.59
CA ALA A 362 -23.05 20.15 8.65
C ALA A 362 -23.67 19.50 7.38
N LEU A 363 -23.06 18.41 6.89
CA LEU A 363 -23.60 17.63 5.77
C LEU A 363 -24.86 16.86 6.19
N THR A 364 -24.87 16.21 7.35
CA THR A 364 -26.03 15.47 7.87
C THR A 364 -27.24 16.39 8.07
N GLU A 365 -27.05 17.57 8.67
CA GLU A 365 -28.11 18.58 8.87
C GLU A 365 -28.69 19.07 7.54
N LYS A 366 -27.83 19.41 6.57
CA LYS A 366 -28.27 19.84 5.23
C LYS A 366 -28.99 18.73 4.48
N ARG A 367 -28.53 17.48 4.60
CA ARG A 367 -29.22 16.28 4.08
C ARG A 367 -30.57 16.04 4.75
N ALA A 368 -30.71 16.27 6.06
CA ALA A 368 -31.98 16.10 6.77
C ALA A 368 -33.03 17.14 6.33
N LEU A 369 -32.62 18.40 6.12
CA LEU A 369 -33.48 19.44 5.55
C LEU A 369 -33.90 19.10 4.11
N ALA A 370 -32.94 18.65 3.28
CA ALA A 370 -33.20 18.21 1.91
C ALA A 370 -34.15 17.00 1.85
N ALA A 371 -33.96 16.02 2.74
CA ALA A 371 -34.74 14.78 2.82
C ALA A 371 -36.22 15.08 3.13
N ASN A 372 -36.47 15.87 4.17
CA ASN A 372 -37.82 16.31 4.54
C ASN A 372 -38.49 17.12 3.41
N SER A 373 -37.74 18.03 2.77
CA SER A 373 -38.24 18.87 1.68
C SER A 373 -38.58 18.06 0.42
N LEU A 374 -37.72 17.11 0.03
CA LEU A 374 -37.92 16.23 -1.12
C LEU A 374 -39.04 15.22 -0.89
N ALA A 375 -39.06 14.54 0.26
CA ALA A 375 -40.14 13.62 0.63
C ALA A 375 -41.50 14.34 0.63
N SER A 376 -41.57 15.55 1.21
CA SER A 376 -42.76 16.40 1.17
C SER A 376 -43.19 16.77 -0.26
N ALA A 377 -42.25 17.06 -1.16
CA ALA A 377 -42.53 17.35 -2.57
C ALA A 377 -43.07 16.12 -3.32
N VAL A 378 -42.43 14.97 -3.16
CA VAL A 378 -42.84 13.69 -3.76
C VAL A 378 -44.23 13.27 -3.26
N ASN A 379 -44.48 13.35 -1.96
CA ASN A 379 -45.75 12.94 -1.34
C ASN A 379 -46.96 13.77 -1.81
N ARG A 380 -46.75 15.03 -2.27
CA ARG A 380 -47.80 15.82 -2.96
C ARG A 380 -48.12 15.35 -4.38
N LEU A 381 -47.24 14.57 -5.01
CA LEU A 381 -47.43 14.02 -6.36
C LEU A 381 -47.99 12.59 -6.33
N LEU A 382 -47.68 11.79 -5.30
CA LEU A 382 -48.09 10.37 -5.19
C LEU A 382 -49.59 10.10 -5.45
N PRO A 383 -50.56 10.86 -4.89
CA PRO A 383 -51.99 10.61 -5.14
C PRO A 383 -52.38 10.81 -6.61
N LYS A 384 -51.74 11.76 -7.32
CA LYS A 384 -51.96 12.02 -8.75
C LYS A 384 -51.37 10.93 -9.65
N LEU A 385 -50.50 10.09 -9.09
CA LEU A 385 -49.82 8.98 -9.75
C LEU A 385 -50.40 7.61 -9.33
N GLY A 386 -51.62 7.60 -8.75
CA GLY A 386 -52.36 6.39 -8.40
C GLY A 386 -52.01 5.77 -7.04
N PHE A 387 -51.13 6.38 -6.24
CA PHE A 387 -50.75 5.87 -4.92
C PHE A 387 -51.61 6.52 -3.82
N GLN A 388 -52.87 6.12 -3.72
CA GLN A 388 -53.77 6.65 -2.69
C GLN A 388 -53.45 6.04 -1.31
N GLY A 389 -52.93 6.88 -0.41
CA GLY A 389 -52.37 6.42 0.87
C GLY A 389 -50.91 5.95 0.79
N GLY A 390 -50.24 6.17 -0.35
CA GLY A 390 -48.80 5.96 -0.48
C GLY A 390 -47.99 7.11 0.11
N ALA A 391 -46.78 6.81 0.58
CA ALA A 391 -45.82 7.75 1.15
C ALA A 391 -44.38 7.34 0.83
N VAL A 392 -43.51 8.32 0.67
CA VAL A 392 -42.05 8.18 0.59
C VAL A 392 -41.43 8.88 1.79
N SER A 393 -40.44 8.24 2.40
CA SER A 393 -39.51 8.85 3.35
C SER A 393 -38.06 8.68 2.87
N ILE A 394 -37.16 9.46 3.44
CA ILE A 394 -35.73 9.44 3.10
C ILE A 394 -34.97 9.36 4.43
N GLY A 395 -34.53 8.15 4.77
CA GLY A 395 -33.77 7.88 5.98
C GLY A 395 -32.29 8.23 5.83
N LEU A 396 -31.71 8.74 6.91
CA LEU A 396 -30.28 8.94 7.08
C LEU A 396 -29.82 7.96 8.18
N VAL A 397 -29.14 6.89 7.78
CA VAL A 397 -28.71 5.81 8.70
C VAL A 397 -27.24 6.04 9.08
N PRO A 398 -26.90 6.37 10.34
CA PRO A 398 -25.52 6.65 10.73
C PRO A 398 -24.54 5.51 10.44
N LEU A 399 -23.32 5.86 10.05
CA LEU A 399 -22.21 4.93 9.85
C LEU A 399 -21.31 4.90 11.09
N SER A 400 -20.56 3.81 11.27
CA SER A 400 -19.58 3.68 12.36
C SER A 400 -18.32 4.51 12.15
N GLN A 401 -18.02 4.89 10.90
CA GLN A 401 -16.88 5.73 10.52
C GLN A 401 -17.31 6.69 9.40
N PRO A 402 -16.78 7.93 9.36
CA PRO A 402 -17.06 8.88 8.28
C PRO A 402 -16.40 8.43 6.98
N THR A 403 -17.08 8.65 5.87
CA THR A 403 -16.55 8.44 4.52
C THR A 403 -16.44 9.78 3.78
N THR A 404 -15.67 9.83 2.71
CA THR A 404 -15.64 10.96 1.76
C THR A 404 -16.99 11.27 1.10
N THR A 405 -18.03 10.45 1.33
CA THR A 405 -19.39 10.68 0.81
C THR A 405 -20.43 11.03 1.88
N GLY A 406 -20.09 10.93 3.17
CA GLY A 406 -21.03 11.11 4.29
C GLY A 406 -20.64 10.33 5.54
N TYR A 407 -21.22 10.70 6.68
CA TYR A 407 -21.21 9.91 7.92
C TYR A 407 -22.52 9.12 8.11
N GLU A 408 -23.38 9.13 7.08
CA GLU A 408 -24.67 8.45 7.04
C GLU A 408 -24.93 7.83 5.65
N SER A 409 -25.64 6.70 5.63
CA SER A 409 -26.19 6.08 4.44
C SER A 409 -27.56 6.66 4.14
N VAL A 410 -27.73 7.24 2.95
CA VAL A 410 -29.02 7.75 2.44
C VAL A 410 -29.84 6.57 1.91
N GLN A 411 -31.08 6.41 2.41
CA GLN A 411 -31.97 5.31 2.05
C GLN A 411 -33.39 5.80 1.78
N PHE A 412 -33.86 5.67 0.55
CA PHE A 412 -35.23 6.02 0.16
C PHE A 412 -36.15 4.85 0.48
N GLN A 413 -37.16 5.10 1.31
CA GLN A 413 -38.16 4.13 1.73
C GLN A 413 -39.54 4.52 1.20
N VAL A 414 -40.36 3.52 0.90
CA VAL A 414 -41.66 3.68 0.24
C VAL A 414 -42.70 2.79 0.90
N LYS A 415 -43.88 3.36 1.09
CA LYS A 415 -45.14 2.70 1.40
C LYS A 415 -46.08 2.96 0.24
N LEU A 416 -46.58 1.91 -0.41
CA LEU A 416 -47.33 2.04 -1.67
C LEU A 416 -48.82 2.37 -1.46
N ASN A 417 -49.41 1.78 -0.41
CA ASN A 417 -50.82 1.94 -0.04
C ASN A 417 -50.98 1.98 1.49
N THR A 418 -52.16 2.45 1.95
CA THR A 418 -52.60 2.33 3.34
C THR A 418 -52.52 0.88 3.82
N GLY A 419 -52.04 0.66 5.04
CA GLY A 419 -51.88 -0.68 5.64
C GLY A 419 -50.60 -1.44 5.25
N MET A 420 -49.88 -1.04 4.21
CA MET A 420 -48.58 -1.66 3.87
C MET A 420 -47.46 -1.21 4.82
N GLU A 421 -46.47 -2.08 5.02
CA GLU A 421 -45.17 -1.72 5.61
C GLU A 421 -44.41 -0.72 4.71
N GLU A 422 -43.58 0.09 5.35
CA GLU A 422 -42.58 0.90 4.66
C GLU A 422 -41.33 0.06 4.36
N ARG A 423 -40.86 0.10 3.11
CA ARG A 423 -39.77 -0.76 2.62
C ARG A 423 -38.81 0.02 1.71
N PRO A 424 -37.51 -0.33 1.64
CA PRO A 424 -36.56 0.35 0.73
C PRO A 424 -37.04 0.30 -0.72
N LEU A 425 -36.82 1.38 -1.48
CA LEU A 425 -37.24 1.51 -2.89
C LEU A 425 -36.79 0.32 -3.76
N ALA A 426 -35.63 -0.27 -3.45
CA ALA A 426 -35.07 -1.47 -4.09
C ALA A 426 -35.91 -2.76 -3.92
N ARG A 427 -36.97 -2.76 -3.10
CA ARG A 427 -37.87 -3.90 -2.85
C ARG A 427 -39.31 -3.68 -3.36
N VAL A 428 -39.57 -2.64 -4.16
CA VAL A 428 -40.86 -2.43 -4.82
C VAL A 428 -41.01 -3.43 -5.98
N ALA A 429 -42.10 -4.21 -5.98
CA ALA A 429 -42.21 -5.40 -6.83
C ALA A 429 -42.72 -5.13 -8.26
N SER A 430 -43.38 -4.00 -8.52
CA SER A 430 -43.93 -3.68 -9.85
C SER A 430 -43.10 -2.62 -10.58
N GLY A 431 -42.58 -2.97 -11.75
CA GLY A 431 -41.86 -2.04 -12.62
C GLY A 431 -42.69 -0.81 -12.99
N GLY A 432 -44.01 -0.97 -13.18
CA GLY A 432 -44.91 0.14 -13.48
C GLY A 432 -45.15 1.09 -12.30
N GLU A 433 -45.00 0.63 -11.06
CA GLU A 433 -45.02 1.49 -9.87
C GLU A 433 -43.69 2.23 -9.71
N LEU A 434 -42.59 1.50 -9.87
CA LEU A 434 -41.23 2.01 -9.86
C LEU A 434 -41.01 3.16 -10.86
N SER A 435 -41.55 3.06 -12.08
CA SER A 435 -41.51 4.16 -13.06
C SER A 435 -42.29 5.40 -12.61
N ARG A 436 -43.46 5.22 -11.96
CA ARG A 436 -44.27 6.35 -11.45
C ARG A 436 -43.62 7.01 -10.23
N LEU A 437 -43.00 6.23 -9.35
CA LEU A 437 -42.20 6.74 -8.23
C LEU A 437 -40.97 7.52 -8.73
N THR A 438 -40.28 6.99 -9.75
CA THR A 438 -39.15 7.67 -10.42
C THR A 438 -39.56 9.00 -11.02
N LEU A 439 -40.72 9.05 -11.69
CA LEU A 439 -41.27 10.30 -12.21
C LEU A 439 -41.58 11.30 -11.08
N ALA A 440 -42.17 10.85 -9.96
CA ALA A 440 -42.43 11.70 -8.80
C ALA A 440 -41.13 12.27 -8.20
N LEU A 441 -40.08 11.45 -8.10
CA LEU A 441 -38.75 11.82 -7.58
C LEU A 441 -38.03 12.83 -8.49
N LYS A 442 -38.11 12.68 -9.81
CA LYS A 442 -37.49 13.62 -10.76
C LYS A 442 -38.28 14.92 -10.91
N VAL A 443 -39.62 14.88 -10.93
CA VAL A 443 -40.48 16.07 -11.02
C VAL A 443 -40.50 16.86 -9.71
N GLY A 444 -40.55 16.19 -8.55
CA GLY A 444 -40.39 16.84 -7.24
C GLY A 444 -38.94 17.23 -6.89
N GLY A 445 -37.98 16.83 -7.75
CA GLY A 445 -36.55 16.97 -7.56
C GLY A 445 -35.95 18.30 -8.09
N PRO A 446 -34.64 18.33 -8.40
CA PRO A 446 -33.92 19.56 -8.75
C PRO A 446 -34.44 20.30 -10.00
N GLY A 447 -35.11 19.58 -10.91
CA GLY A 447 -35.55 20.10 -12.21
C GLY A 447 -36.59 21.23 -12.13
N ASP A 448 -37.44 21.25 -11.09
CA ASP A 448 -38.54 22.21 -10.99
C ASP A 448 -38.16 23.52 -10.27
N ARG A 449 -37.18 23.49 -9.34
CA ARG A 449 -36.70 24.71 -8.66
C ARG A 449 -36.18 25.77 -9.64
N ARG A 450 -35.65 25.36 -10.81
CA ARG A 450 -35.24 26.27 -11.89
C ARG A 450 -36.40 26.87 -12.70
N ARG A 451 -37.61 26.32 -12.61
CA ARG A 451 -38.82 26.79 -13.33
C ARG A 451 -39.74 27.65 -12.45
N GLY A 452 -39.65 27.53 -11.12
CA GLY A 452 -40.54 28.23 -10.17
C GLY A 452 -40.42 29.76 -10.08
N ARG A 453 -39.34 30.38 -10.59
CA ARG A 453 -39.20 31.85 -10.63
C ARG A 453 -40.05 32.46 -11.74
N ARG A 454 -41.30 32.83 -11.41
CA ARG A 454 -42.08 33.77 -12.22
C ARG A 454 -41.32 35.10 -12.37
N PRO A 455 -41.27 35.72 -13.56
CA PRO A 455 -40.81 37.10 -13.71
C PRO A 455 -41.87 38.04 -13.12
N GLY A 456 -41.72 38.39 -11.84
CA GLY A 456 -42.55 39.40 -11.18
C GLY A 456 -42.32 40.77 -11.82
N GLY A 457 -43.40 41.45 -12.21
CA GLY A 457 -43.33 42.75 -12.89
C GLY A 457 -42.66 43.83 -12.03
N GLY A 458 -42.00 44.78 -12.69
CA GLY A 458 -41.30 45.87 -12.02
C GLY A 458 -42.26 46.81 -11.27
N CYS A 459 -41.88 47.20 -10.06
CA CYS A 459 -42.50 48.31 -9.34
C CYS A 459 -41.38 49.13 -8.66
N ALA A 460 -41.03 50.26 -9.26
CA ALA A 460 -40.01 51.15 -8.71
C ALA A 460 -40.60 51.93 -7.52
N ARG A 461 -40.02 51.77 -6.33
CA ARG A 461 -40.28 52.67 -5.19
C ARG A 461 -38.98 53.11 -4.53
N ARG A 462 -38.92 54.39 -4.17
CA ARG A 462 -37.80 55.03 -3.48
C ARG A 462 -38.12 55.14 -1.99
N SER A 463 -37.23 54.59 -1.16
CA SER A 463 -37.02 54.93 0.26
C SER A 463 -35.50 55.02 0.40
N ARG A 464 -34.84 56.07 0.92
CA ARG A 464 -35.24 57.10 1.89
C ARG A 464 -35.74 56.52 3.21
N GLU A 465 -34.78 56.06 4.00
CA GLU A 465 -34.84 56.09 5.46
C GLU A 465 -33.67 56.92 5.98
N ALA A 466 -33.83 57.52 7.16
CA ALA A 466 -32.81 58.29 7.85
C ALA A 466 -33.07 58.19 9.36
N ALA A 467 -32.03 57.88 10.13
CA ALA A 467 -32.02 57.94 11.60
C ALA A 467 -30.59 58.28 12.09
N PRO A 468 -30.42 58.97 13.24
CA PRO A 468 -29.13 59.59 13.61
C PRO A 468 -28.47 59.01 14.87
N GLY A 469 -27.24 59.47 15.18
CA GLY A 469 -26.47 59.15 16.39
C GLY A 469 -25.03 58.75 16.03
N ALA A 470 -24.07 59.67 15.90
CA ALA A 470 -23.38 60.43 16.95
C ALA A 470 -22.34 59.58 17.72
N GLY A 471 -21.06 59.99 17.63
CA GLY A 471 -19.92 59.25 18.18
C GLY A 471 -18.60 59.71 17.55
N ASP A 472 -18.07 60.85 18.00
CA ASP A 472 -16.85 61.46 17.48
C ASP A 472 -15.57 60.72 17.91
N HIS A 473 -14.62 60.57 16.98
CA HIS A 473 -13.18 60.84 17.22
C HIS A 473 -12.40 60.92 15.88
N PRO A 474 -11.29 61.68 15.80
CA PRO A 474 -10.65 62.05 14.54
C PRO A 474 -9.57 61.05 14.04
N PRO A 475 -9.26 61.04 12.73
CA PRO A 475 -8.21 60.20 12.15
C PRO A 475 -6.79 60.78 12.32
N PRO A 476 -5.75 59.95 12.45
CA PRO A 476 -4.36 60.38 12.32
C PRO A 476 -3.97 60.64 10.86
N PRO A 477 -3.01 61.55 10.58
CA PRO A 477 -2.74 62.02 9.22
C PRO A 477 -1.78 61.14 8.40
N ASP A 478 -1.97 61.27 7.09
CA ASP A 478 -1.13 60.94 5.94
C ASP A 478 0.40 60.91 6.18
N ARG A 479 1.07 59.94 5.54
CA ARG A 479 2.53 59.91 5.33
C ARG A 479 2.85 59.46 3.90
N GLY A 480 3.20 60.43 3.06
CA GLY A 480 3.68 60.22 1.70
C GLY A 480 5.01 59.44 1.58
N PRO A 481 5.44 59.15 0.33
CA PRO A 481 6.38 58.08 0.02
C PRO A 481 7.86 58.40 0.30
N ARG A 482 8.67 57.35 0.44
CA ARG A 482 10.15 57.44 0.39
C ARG A 482 10.74 56.58 -0.74
N ARG A 483 11.90 57.02 -1.25
CA ARG A 483 12.53 56.57 -2.51
C ARG A 483 13.40 55.32 -2.35
N PRO A 484 13.72 54.60 -3.44
CA PRO A 484 14.53 53.36 -3.43
C PRO A 484 16.04 53.55 -3.70
N ALA A 485 16.81 52.46 -3.48
CA ALA A 485 18.20 52.22 -3.89
C ALA A 485 19.28 53.05 -3.13
N PRO A 486 20.59 52.68 -3.17
CA PRO A 486 21.40 52.41 -4.37
C PRO A 486 21.98 50.98 -4.50
N ARG A 487 22.77 50.74 -5.57
CA ARG A 487 23.63 49.56 -5.82
C ARG A 487 25.12 49.96 -5.75
N GLY A 488 26.01 48.98 -5.48
CA GLY A 488 27.37 48.88 -6.05
C GLY A 488 27.42 47.59 -6.92
N VAL A 489 28.09 47.48 -8.08
CA VAL A 489 29.46 47.90 -8.48
C VAL A 489 30.48 47.03 -7.72
N GLU A 490 30.97 45.92 -8.31
CA GLU A 490 32.17 45.79 -9.20
C GLU A 490 33.48 46.03 -8.42
N GLU A 491 34.62 45.35 -8.65
CA GLU A 491 35.16 44.53 -9.76
C GLU A 491 35.72 43.18 -9.19
N GLY A 492 36.44 42.25 -9.85
CA GLY A 492 36.90 42.07 -11.25
C GLY A 492 38.07 41.04 -11.33
N GLN A 493 38.38 40.57 -12.55
CA GLN A 493 39.57 39.74 -12.89
C GLN A 493 39.60 38.29 -12.32
N GLY A 494 40.22 37.27 -12.94
CA GLY A 494 40.86 37.19 -14.27
C GLY A 494 41.06 35.73 -14.74
N ARG A 495 41.19 35.51 -16.06
CA ARG A 495 41.52 34.21 -16.72
C ARG A 495 43.02 34.16 -17.11
N PRO A 496 43.63 32.97 -17.31
CA PRO A 496 43.78 32.46 -18.69
C PRO A 496 43.67 30.92 -18.83
N ARG A 497 43.95 30.40 -20.04
CA ARG A 497 43.80 29.00 -20.49
C ARG A 497 45.13 28.34 -20.87
N HIS A 498 45.19 27.01 -20.81
CA HIS A 498 46.07 26.13 -21.61
C HIS A 498 45.21 24.98 -22.21
N GLN A 499 45.32 24.40 -23.43
CA GLN A 499 46.36 24.24 -24.48
C GLN A 499 47.54 23.33 -24.08
N ARG A 500 47.92 22.18 -24.72
CA ARG A 500 47.52 21.37 -25.94
C ARG A 500 47.80 19.85 -25.61
N ARG A 501 47.85 18.80 -26.48
CA ARG A 501 47.79 18.58 -27.96
C ARG A 501 47.51 17.10 -28.33
N GLY A 502 46.54 16.81 -29.24
CA GLY A 502 46.48 15.55 -30.05
C GLY A 502 46.16 14.21 -29.33
N GLY A 503 45.94 13.09 -30.03
CA GLY A 503 45.72 12.96 -31.48
C GLY A 503 45.52 11.52 -32.02
N ASP A 504 44.51 11.36 -32.89
CA ASP A 504 44.48 10.61 -34.17
C ASP A 504 44.69 9.06 -34.23
N ARG A 505 44.06 8.46 -35.27
CA ARG A 505 44.26 7.11 -35.87
C ARG A 505 43.52 5.90 -35.28
N ARG A 506 42.99 4.96 -36.09
CA ARG A 506 42.38 4.98 -37.46
C ARG A 506 41.94 3.54 -37.85
N ARG A 507 40.73 3.37 -38.44
CA ARG A 507 40.30 2.21 -39.31
C ARG A 507 40.22 0.83 -38.58
N GLY A 508 39.35 -0.15 -38.90
CA GLY A 508 38.28 -0.33 -39.91
C GLY A 508 38.75 -0.95 -41.24
N PRO A 509 37.93 -1.71 -42.02
CA PRO A 509 36.62 -2.35 -41.78
C PRO A 509 36.67 -3.89 -41.95
N GLY A 510 35.53 -4.62 -42.04
CA GLY A 510 35.54 -6.09 -42.18
C GLY A 510 34.18 -6.78 -42.45
N ASP A 511 33.60 -6.52 -43.62
CA ASP A 511 32.28 -6.95 -44.11
C ASP A 511 32.18 -8.47 -44.48
N ARG A 512 31.11 -9.21 -44.05
CA ARG A 512 30.25 -10.13 -44.88
C ARG A 512 29.46 -11.28 -44.18
N ALA A 513 28.32 -11.60 -44.82
CA ALA A 513 27.61 -12.90 -44.94
C ALA A 513 26.66 -13.42 -43.83
N ARG A 514 25.72 -14.29 -44.27
CA ARG A 514 24.64 -15.01 -43.56
C ARG A 514 24.84 -16.55 -43.73
N PRO A 515 23.95 -17.50 -43.33
CA PRO A 515 22.72 -17.41 -42.53
C PRO A 515 22.53 -18.52 -41.45
N ASP A 516 21.35 -18.48 -40.80
CA ASP A 516 20.46 -19.63 -40.45
C ASP A 516 20.53 -20.38 -39.10
N ALA A 517 19.38 -21.01 -38.80
CA ALA A 517 19.06 -22.04 -37.80
C ALA A 517 19.32 -21.79 -36.29
N GLY A 518 18.23 -21.61 -35.52
CA GLY A 518 18.27 -21.58 -34.05
C GLY A 518 16.90 -21.62 -33.37
N ARG A 519 16.19 -22.76 -33.42
CA ARG A 519 14.85 -22.90 -32.81
C ARG A 519 14.93 -23.06 -31.28
N CYS A 520 14.17 -22.25 -30.54
CA CYS A 520 13.77 -22.57 -29.16
C CYS A 520 12.23 -22.71 -29.12
N GLY A 521 11.72 -23.81 -28.57
CA GLY A 521 10.33 -24.23 -28.76
C GLY A 521 9.50 -24.28 -27.48
N CYS A 522 8.62 -23.29 -27.26
CA CYS A 522 7.60 -23.37 -26.22
C CYS A 522 6.41 -24.24 -26.68
N ARG A 523 6.10 -25.32 -25.96
CA ARG A 523 4.80 -26.01 -26.05
C ARG A 523 4.32 -26.51 -24.68
N HIS A 524 3.13 -26.06 -24.30
CA HIS A 524 2.26 -26.72 -23.34
C HIS A 524 0.83 -26.66 -23.89
N ARG A 525 0.18 -27.82 -24.07
CA ARG A 525 -1.23 -27.91 -24.46
C ARG A 525 -1.87 -29.21 -23.94
N SER A 526 -2.87 -29.02 -23.08
CA SER A 526 -4.15 -29.76 -23.05
C SER A 526 -4.20 -31.30 -23.00
N LYS A 527 -4.67 -31.82 -21.85
CA LYS A 527 -5.85 -32.72 -21.69
C LYS A 527 -5.82 -34.17 -22.27
N PRO A 528 -6.74 -35.09 -21.86
CA PRO A 528 -7.39 -35.25 -20.54
C PRO A 528 -7.65 -36.74 -20.10
N CYS A 529 -8.31 -36.90 -18.93
CA CYS A 529 -9.32 -37.92 -18.58
C CYS A 529 -8.96 -39.37 -18.16
N ALA A 530 -9.83 -39.84 -17.24
CA ALA A 530 -10.23 -41.22 -16.91
C ALA A 530 -9.28 -42.13 -16.09
N GLY A 531 -9.89 -42.83 -15.11
CA GLY A 531 -9.24 -43.80 -14.21
C GLY A 531 -10.00 -43.92 -12.88
N VAL A 532 -10.91 -44.90 -12.76
CA VAL A 532 -11.75 -45.13 -11.57
C VAL A 532 -11.64 -46.59 -11.14
N THR A 533 -11.35 -46.85 -9.85
CA THR A 533 -11.87 -47.99 -9.06
C THR A 533 -11.38 -47.95 -7.60
N ALA A 534 -12.26 -48.39 -6.67
CA ALA A 534 -11.99 -48.99 -5.35
C ALA A 534 -11.08 -48.28 -4.30
N GLY A 535 -11.27 -48.48 -3.00
CA GLY A 535 -12.34 -49.22 -2.31
C GLY A 535 -11.99 -49.57 -0.85
N GLU A 536 -13.02 -50.05 -0.13
CA GLU A 536 -12.99 -50.66 1.21
C GLU A 536 -12.71 -49.78 2.45
N GLU A 537 -13.46 -50.10 3.52
CA GLU A 537 -13.43 -49.49 4.84
C GLU A 537 -12.54 -50.32 5.79
N ARG A 538 -12.08 -49.73 6.91
CA ARG A 538 -12.03 -50.51 8.18
C ARG A 538 -12.09 -49.67 9.46
N VAL A 539 -13.11 -50.04 10.23
CA VAL A 539 -13.55 -49.59 11.55
C VAL A 539 -12.44 -49.46 12.62
N ALA A 540 -12.58 -48.42 13.44
CA ALA A 540 -11.82 -48.07 14.64
C ALA A 540 -11.70 -49.16 15.74
N LYS A 541 -10.67 -49.02 16.61
CA LYS A 541 -10.80 -48.83 18.07
C LYS A 541 -9.45 -48.77 18.80
N ARG A 542 -9.49 -48.19 20.02
CA ARG A 542 -8.39 -47.97 21.00
C ARG A 542 -7.42 -46.85 20.59
N GLU A 543 -7.00 -45.97 21.48
CA GLU A 543 -7.34 -45.80 22.92
C GLU A 543 -7.71 -44.33 23.22
#